data_AF-A0A2K3KRR2-F1
#
_entry.id   AF-A0A2K3KRR2-F1
#
_cell.length_a   1.000
_cell.length_b   1.000
_cell.length_c   1.000
_cell.angle_alpha   90.00
_cell.angle_beta   90.00
_cell.angle_gamma   90.00
#
_symmetry.space_group_name_H-M   'P 1'
#
loop_
_entity.id
_entity.type
_entity.pdbx_description
1 polymer ?
#
loop_
_entity_poly.entity_id
_entity_poly.type
_entity_poly.pdbx_seq_one_letter_code
_entity_poly.pdbx_strand_id
1 'polypeptide(L)'
;MAPNLDRHLVFPLLEFLQERQLYDDNHILKAKIDLLNNTNMVDYAMDIHKTLYHTEDVPQDMVERRADVVARLKSLEDAAAPLVAFLQNPAAVQELKADKHYNLQMLNDKYQE
;
A
#
# COMPACT_ATOMS: atom_id res chain seq x y z
N MET A 1 -1.75 -15.47 16.82
CA MET A 1 -0.60 -14.95 16.05
C MET A 1 -1.02 -13.91 15.03
N ALA A 2 -2.00 -14.19 14.16
CA ALA A 2 -2.54 -13.22 13.21
C ALA A 2 -2.96 -11.83 13.77
N PRO A 3 -3.54 -11.69 14.99
CA PRO A 3 -3.91 -10.39 15.54
C PRO A 3 -2.72 -9.46 15.85
N ASN A 4 -1.52 -10.05 15.99
CA ASN A 4 -0.29 -9.33 16.34
C ASN A 4 0.64 -9.12 15.13
N LEU A 5 0.18 -9.49 13.93
CA LEU A 5 0.95 -9.36 12.70
C LEU A 5 0.30 -8.29 11.81
N ASP A 6 1.15 -7.56 11.07
CA ASP A 6 0.64 -6.69 10.02
C ASP A 6 -0.10 -7.54 8.98
N ARG A 7 -1.21 -7.01 8.48
CA ARG A 7 -2.06 -7.68 7.50
C ARG A 7 -1.31 -8.09 6.23
N HIS A 8 -0.32 -7.32 5.78
CA HIS A 8 0.49 -7.67 4.61
C HIS A 8 1.41 -8.86 4.89
N LEU A 9 1.79 -9.08 6.15
CA LEU A 9 2.57 -10.24 6.58
C LEU A 9 1.72 -11.50 6.73
N VAL A 10 0.39 -11.36 6.83
CA VAL A 10 -0.54 -12.50 6.86
C VAL A 10 -0.76 -13.08 5.46
N PHE A 11 -0.63 -12.29 4.39
CA PHE A 11 -0.79 -12.77 3.00
C PHE A 11 0.13 -13.92 2.62
N PRO A 12 1.46 -13.84 2.81
CA PRO A 12 2.36 -14.94 2.49
C PRO A 12 2.02 -16.23 3.23
N LEU A 13 1.44 -16.13 4.43
CA LEU A 13 0.99 -17.29 5.18
C LEU A 13 -0.24 -17.93 4.53
N LEU A 14 -1.20 -17.14 4.07
CA LEU A 14 -2.38 -17.63 3.34
C LEU A 14 -1.99 -18.24 1.98
N GLU A 15 -1.06 -17.62 1.25
CA GLU A 15 -0.50 -18.18 0.01
C GLU A 15 0.15 -19.54 0.25
N PHE A 16 1.01 -19.64 1.26
CA PHE A 16 1.63 -20.90 1.63
C PHE A 16 0.60 -21.99 1.97
N LEU A 17 -0.45 -21.65 2.70
CA LEU A 17 -1.52 -22.61 3.02
C LEU A 17 -2.28 -23.09 1.77
N GLN A 18 -2.44 -22.21 0.77
CA GLN A 18 -3.07 -22.53 -0.50
C GLN A 18 -2.18 -23.45 -1.35
N GLU A 19 -0.89 -23.11 -1.49
CA GLU A 19 0.07 -23.94 -2.23
C GLU A 19 0.21 -25.34 -1.64
N ARG A 20 0.10 -25.47 -0.31
CA ARG A 20 0.15 -26.77 0.39
C ARG A 20 -1.16 -27.53 0.33
N GLN A 21 -2.24 -26.94 -0.19
CA GLN A 21 -3.57 -27.53 -0.31
C GLN A 21 -4.08 -28.11 1.02
N LEU A 22 -3.74 -27.44 2.14
CA LEU A 22 -4.12 -27.88 3.48
C LEU A 22 -5.57 -27.53 3.83
N TYR A 23 -6.14 -26.55 3.14
CA TYR A 23 -7.52 -26.11 3.28
C TYR A 23 -8.14 -25.93 1.89
N ASP A 24 -9.46 -25.87 1.84
CA ASP A 24 -10.20 -25.57 0.62
C ASP A 24 -9.81 -24.19 0.05
N ASP A 25 -9.50 -24.16 -1.25
CA ASP A 25 -9.04 -22.95 -1.92
C ASP A 25 -10.06 -21.81 -1.81
N ASN A 26 -11.38 -22.09 -1.88
CA ASN A 26 -12.40 -21.04 -1.78
C ASN A 26 -12.45 -20.43 -0.38
N HIS A 27 -12.17 -21.21 0.66
CA HIS A 27 -12.04 -20.66 2.02
C HIS A 27 -10.83 -19.74 2.14
N ILE A 28 -9.70 -20.10 1.53
CA ILE A 28 -8.51 -19.25 1.54
C ILE A 28 -8.75 -17.97 0.74
N LEU A 29 -9.35 -18.06 -0.46
CA LEU A 29 -9.66 -16.90 -1.30
C LEU A 29 -10.62 -15.93 -0.59
N LYS A 30 -11.66 -16.45 0.10
CA LYS A 30 -12.55 -15.61 0.93
C LYS A 30 -11.79 -14.92 2.06
N ALA A 31 -10.94 -15.64 2.79
CA ALA A 31 -10.11 -15.07 3.85
C ALA A 31 -9.15 -14.00 3.33
N LYS A 32 -8.60 -14.18 2.12
CA LYS A 32 -7.77 -13.16 1.44
C LYS A 32 -8.59 -11.91 1.12
N ILE A 33 -9.80 -12.04 0.56
CA ILE A 33 -10.69 -10.90 0.31
C ILE A 33 -11.00 -10.15 1.61
N ASP A 34 -11.38 -10.85 2.68
CA ASP A 34 -11.70 -10.23 3.98
C ASP A 34 -10.50 -9.46 4.56
N LEU A 35 -9.28 -9.98 4.36
CA LEU A 35 -8.05 -9.32 4.77
C LEU A 35 -7.76 -8.07 3.91
N LEU A 36 -7.94 -8.17 2.58
CA LEU A 36 -7.77 -7.05 1.64
C LEU A 36 -8.84 -5.98 1.79
N ASN A 37 -10.04 -6.33 2.24
CA ASN A 37 -11.15 -5.40 2.45
C ASN A 37 -10.80 -4.28 3.43
N ASN A 38 -9.73 -4.42 4.22
CA ASN A 38 -9.25 -3.35 5.09
C ASN A 38 -8.06 -2.56 4.51
N THR A 39 -7.47 -2.96 3.37
CA THR A 39 -6.27 -2.34 2.76
C THR A 39 -6.60 -1.53 1.51
N ASN A 40 -5.64 -0.78 0.97
CA ASN A 40 -5.81 -0.09 -0.32
C ASN A 40 -5.45 -0.97 -1.53
N MET A 41 -5.19 -2.27 -1.34
CA MET A 41 -4.86 -3.21 -2.44
C MET A 41 -6.13 -3.67 -3.17
N VAL A 42 -6.93 -2.72 -3.65
CA VAL A 42 -8.28 -2.97 -4.19
C VAL A 42 -8.22 -3.78 -5.48
N ASP A 43 -7.28 -3.48 -6.39
CA ASP A 43 -7.10 -4.22 -7.64
C ASP A 43 -6.85 -5.72 -7.38
N TYR A 44 -6.00 -6.03 -6.39
CA TYR A 44 -5.72 -7.42 -6.03
C TYR A 44 -6.94 -8.12 -5.42
N ALA A 45 -7.74 -7.40 -4.62
CA ALA A 45 -8.98 -7.93 -4.08
C ALA A 45 -10.00 -8.22 -5.18
N MET A 46 -10.06 -7.37 -6.21
CA MET A 46 -10.89 -7.55 -7.38
C MET A 46 -10.47 -8.80 -8.17
N ASP A 47 -9.17 -9.02 -8.39
CA ASP A 47 -8.67 -10.23 -9.08
C ASP A 47 -9.01 -11.52 -8.33
N ILE A 48 -8.89 -11.51 -7.00
CA ILE A 48 -9.29 -12.65 -6.16
C ILE A 48 -10.81 -12.86 -6.20
N HIS A 49 -11.61 -11.79 -6.18
CA HIS A 49 -13.08 -11.90 -6.31
C HIS A 49 -13.47 -12.55 -7.64
N LYS A 50 -12.87 -12.10 -8.74
CA LYS A 50 -13.09 -12.69 -10.07
C LYS A 50 -12.75 -14.18 -10.10
N THR A 51 -11.61 -14.55 -9.50
CA THR A 51 -11.17 -15.95 -9.39
C THR A 51 -12.13 -16.79 -8.54
N LEU A 52 -12.57 -16.27 -7.40
CA LEU A 52 -13.45 -16.96 -6.46
C LEU A 52 -14.85 -17.22 -7.06
N TYR A 53 -15.43 -16.22 -7.72
CA TYR A 53 -16.79 -16.30 -8.27
C TYR A 53 -16.83 -16.67 -9.75
N HIS A 54 -15.67 -16.91 -10.37
CA HIS A 54 -15.54 -17.31 -11.77
C HIS A 54 -16.26 -16.33 -12.71
N THR A 55 -16.08 -15.04 -12.45
CA THR A 55 -16.74 -13.94 -13.14
C THR A 55 -15.75 -12.83 -13.46
N GLU A 56 -16.04 -12.04 -14.48
CA GLU A 56 -15.31 -10.79 -14.75
C GLU A 56 -15.93 -9.58 -14.05
N ASP A 57 -17.14 -9.76 -13.50
CA ASP A 57 -17.85 -8.71 -12.79
C ASP A 57 -17.33 -8.55 -11.36
N VAL A 58 -17.21 -7.30 -10.95
CA VAL A 58 -16.72 -6.90 -9.63
C VAL A 58 -17.77 -6.01 -8.98
N PRO A 59 -17.97 -6.10 -7.66
CA PRO A 59 -18.93 -5.26 -6.95
C PRO A 59 -18.63 -3.78 -7.17
N GLN A 60 -19.70 -2.99 -7.35
CA GLN A 60 -19.60 -1.54 -7.58
C GLN A 60 -18.81 -0.84 -6.47
N ASP A 61 -18.99 -1.26 -5.21
CA ASP A 61 -18.24 -0.75 -4.05
C ASP A 61 -16.71 -0.86 -4.23
N MET A 62 -16.21 -1.95 -4.83
CA MET A 62 -14.77 -2.10 -5.11
C MET A 62 -14.29 -1.12 -6.18
N VAL A 63 -15.13 -0.84 -7.19
CA VAL A 63 -14.81 0.11 -8.26
C VAL A 63 -14.77 1.55 -7.72
N GLU A 64 -15.75 1.92 -6.90
CA GLU A 64 -15.83 3.23 -6.26
C GLU A 64 -14.63 3.44 -5.33
N ARG A 65 -14.36 2.47 -4.47
CA ARG A 65 -13.22 2.50 -3.56
C ARG A 65 -11.88 2.56 -4.31
N ARG A 66 -11.75 1.89 -5.45
CA ARG A 66 -10.56 2.00 -6.30
C ARG A 66 -10.37 3.45 -6.78
N ALA A 67 -11.44 4.11 -7.23
CA ALA A 67 -11.37 5.50 -7.66
C ALA A 67 -10.92 6.42 -6.50
N ASP A 68 -11.45 6.22 -5.30
CA ASP A 68 -11.07 6.97 -4.10
C ASP A 68 -9.60 6.77 -3.72
N VAL A 69 -9.13 5.51 -3.75
CA VAL A 69 -7.72 5.17 -3.45
C VAL A 69 -6.79 5.85 -4.45
N VAL A 70 -7.09 5.81 -5.75
CA VAL A 70 -6.28 6.43 -6.80
C VAL A 70 -6.30 7.96 -6.69
N ALA A 71 -7.46 8.57 -6.40
CA ALA A 71 -7.56 10.01 -6.19
C ALA A 71 -6.72 10.46 -4.98
N ARG A 72 -6.79 9.71 -3.87
CA ARG A 72 -5.97 9.97 -2.68
C ARG A 72 -4.48 9.78 -2.95
N LEU A 73 -4.10 8.74 -3.70
CA LEU A 73 -2.71 8.52 -4.09
C LEU A 73 -2.16 9.74 -4.84
N LYS A 74 -2.88 10.21 -5.87
CA LYS A 74 -2.48 11.39 -6.65
C LYS A 74 -2.33 12.64 -5.77
N SER A 75 -3.29 12.88 -4.87
CA SER A 75 -3.19 14.01 -3.93
C SER A 75 -1.98 13.93 -3.01
N LEU A 76 -1.60 12.74 -2.55
CA LEU A 76 -0.44 12.54 -1.70
C LEU A 76 0.88 12.65 -2.49
N GLU A 77 0.90 12.18 -3.72
CA GLU A 77 2.03 12.36 -4.64
C GLU A 77 2.29 13.84 -4.92
N ASP A 78 1.23 14.61 -5.21
CA ASP A 78 1.33 16.06 -5.43
C ASP A 78 1.84 16.78 -4.16
N ALA A 79 1.33 16.41 -2.98
CA ALA A 79 1.78 16.98 -1.71
C ALA A 79 3.23 16.60 -1.36
N ALA A 80 3.68 15.41 -1.74
CA ALA A 80 5.04 14.93 -1.52
C ALA A 80 6.03 15.38 -2.61
N ALA A 81 5.56 15.95 -3.73
CA ALA A 81 6.39 16.32 -4.87
C ALA A 81 7.60 17.20 -4.50
N PRO A 82 7.49 18.23 -3.63
CA PRO A 82 8.65 19.04 -3.22
C PRO A 82 9.70 18.21 -2.47
N LEU A 83 9.26 17.30 -1.60
CA LEU A 83 10.14 16.40 -0.85
C LEU A 83 10.86 15.43 -1.79
N VAL A 84 10.12 14.85 -2.74
CA VAL A 84 10.69 13.94 -3.74
C VAL A 84 11.71 14.67 -4.61
N ALA A 85 11.38 15.88 -5.08
CA ALA A 85 12.31 16.69 -5.87
C ALA A 85 13.60 17.04 -5.10
N PHE A 86 13.49 17.35 -3.80
CA PHE A 86 14.67 17.54 -2.94
C PHE A 86 15.53 16.28 -2.86
N LEU A 87 14.93 15.13 -2.58
CA LEU A 87 15.64 13.86 -2.44
C LEU A 87 16.24 13.34 -3.75
N GLN A 88 15.69 13.76 -4.90
CA GLN A 88 16.24 13.45 -6.21
C GLN A 88 17.45 14.32 -6.59
N ASN A 89 17.69 15.43 -5.90
CA ASN A 89 18.84 16.30 -6.14
C ASN A 89 20.07 15.81 -5.34
N PRO A 90 21.10 15.22 -5.99
CA PRO A 90 22.24 14.66 -5.28
C PRO A 90 23.05 15.71 -4.51
N ALA A 91 23.10 16.96 -4.98
CA ALA A 91 23.81 18.04 -4.31
C ALA A 91 23.10 18.44 -3.01
N ALA A 92 21.77 18.53 -3.03
CA ALA A 92 20.98 18.85 -1.85
C ALA A 92 21.04 17.73 -0.79
N VAL A 93 21.04 16.46 -1.24
CA VAL A 93 21.21 15.30 -0.34
C VAL A 93 22.61 15.23 0.27
N GLN A 94 23.65 15.62 -0.45
CA GLN A 94 25.03 15.67 0.09
C GLN A 94 25.20 16.68 1.22
N GLU A 95 24.36 17.72 1.27
CA GLU A 95 24.38 18.68 2.37
C GLU A 95 23.78 18.12 3.68
N LEU A 96 23.01 17.02 3.60
CA LEU A 96 22.49 16.34 4.77
C LEU A 96 23.63 15.69 5.56
N LYS A 97 23.65 15.95 6.86
CA LYS A 97 24.62 15.39 7.81
C LYS A 97 23.97 14.34 8.71
N ALA A 98 24.78 13.55 9.42
CA ALA A 98 24.27 12.64 10.44
C ALA A 98 23.61 13.38 11.63
N ASP A 99 24.00 14.64 11.86
CA ASP A 99 23.38 15.50 12.86
C ASP A 99 22.02 16.02 12.40
N LYS A 100 20.97 15.57 13.10
CA LYS A 100 19.58 15.91 12.82
C LYS A 100 19.25 17.38 13.11
N HIS A 101 19.91 18.01 14.09
CA HIS A 101 19.62 19.41 14.44
C HIS A 101 20.09 20.35 13.34
N TYR A 102 21.29 20.12 12.82
CA TYR A 102 21.81 20.85 11.66
C TYR A 102 20.89 20.72 10.45
N ASN A 103 20.44 19.50 10.11
CA ASN A 103 19.57 19.30 8.94
C ASN A 103 18.24 20.03 9.10
N LEU A 104 17.62 20.00 10.28
CA LEU A 104 16.36 20.70 10.53
C LEU A 104 16.52 22.22 10.37
N GLN A 105 17.59 22.79 10.91
CA GLN A 105 17.87 24.23 10.77
C GLN A 105 18.14 24.61 9.32
N MET A 106 19.00 23.85 8.62
CA MET A 106 19.34 24.09 7.22
C MET A 106 18.13 23.98 6.29
N LEU A 107 17.23 23.03 6.53
CA LEU A 107 15.99 22.91 5.76
C LEU A 107 15.04 24.07 6.05
N ASN A 108 14.90 24.48 7.31
CA ASN A 108 14.07 25.63 7.68
C ASN A 108 14.58 26.93 7.01
N ASP A 109 15.88 27.20 7.12
CA ASP A 109 16.49 28.42 6.57
C ASP A 109 16.37 28.50 5.04
N LYS A 110 16.37 27.36 4.34
CA LYS A 110 16.35 27.30 2.86
C LYS A 110 14.96 27.17 2.24
N TYR A 111 13.99 26.61 2.97
CA TYR A 111 12.69 26.21 2.42
C TYR A 111 11.48 26.70 3.24
N GLN A 112 11.67 27.51 4.29
CA GLN A 112 10.56 28.28 4.87
C GLN A 112 10.31 29.56 4.06
N GLU A 113 9.21 29.57 3.29
CA GLU A 113 8.35 30.75 3.15
C GLU A 113 7.12 30.59 4.02
#